data_AF-A0A7K9B001-F1
#
_entry.id   AF-A0A7K9B001-F1
#
_cell.length_a   1.000
_cell.length_b   1.000
_cell.length_c   1.000
_cell.angle_alpha   90.00
_cell.angle_beta   90.00
_cell.angle_gamma   90.00
#
_symmetry.space_group_name_H-M   'P 1'
#
loop_
_entity.id
_entity.type
_entity.pdbx_description
1 polymer ?
#
loop_
_entity_poly.entity_id
_entity_poly.type
_entity_poly.pdbx_seq_one_letter_code
_entity_poly.pdbx_strand_id
1 'polypeptide(L)'
;HVTPEKFYVEACDDGADDVLAIDRVSTEVTLTVKKDIPPSAVTRPIYGILGTIRLVAGTYLIVITKKKKVGEIFSHAIWKATDFDILSYKKTMLHLTDIQLQDNKVFLSMISHVLSVDGFYFSTTYDLTHTLQRLANTSPEFQEMSLLER
;
A
#
# COMPACT_ATOMS: atom_id res chain seq x y z
N HIS A 1 -6.81 -6.17 -7.36
CA HIS A 1 -8.23 -6.40 -7.71
C HIS A 1 -9.15 -5.97 -6.58
N VAL A 2 -10.31 -5.40 -6.89
CA VAL A 2 -11.27 -4.91 -5.89
C VAL A 2 -12.63 -5.56 -6.11
N THR A 3 -13.18 -6.16 -5.05
CA THR A 3 -14.60 -6.58 -4.95
C THR A 3 -15.28 -5.81 -3.82
N PRO A 4 -16.61 -5.87 -3.68
CA PRO A 4 -17.29 -5.26 -2.54
C PRO A 4 -16.83 -5.79 -1.18
N GLU A 5 -16.41 -7.06 -1.11
CA GLU A 5 -16.08 -7.77 0.12
C GLU A 5 -14.57 -7.83 0.39
N LYS A 6 -13.71 -7.86 -0.65
CA LYS A 6 -12.27 -8.07 -0.49
C LYS A 6 -11.42 -7.19 -1.42
N PHE A 7 -10.22 -6.88 -0.96
CA PHE A 7 -9.12 -6.48 -1.83
C PHE A 7 -8.22 -7.69 -2.06
N TYR A 8 -7.84 -7.92 -3.31
CA TYR A 8 -6.85 -8.94 -3.68
C TYR A 8 -5.64 -8.25 -4.28
N VAL A 9 -4.44 -8.58 -3.83
CA VAL A 9 -3.19 -8.03 -4.36
C VAL A 9 -2.30 -9.19 -4.74
N GLU A 10 -2.02 -9.29 -6.04
CA GLU A 10 -1.04 -10.21 -6.60
C GLU A 10 0.23 -9.44 -6.98
N ALA A 11 1.40 -10.05 -6.80
CA ALA A 11 2.63 -9.52 -7.36
C ALA A 11 2.64 -9.77 -8.87
N CYS A 12 3.22 -8.83 -9.62
CA CYS A 12 3.36 -8.92 -11.07
C CYS A 12 4.68 -9.59 -11.50
N ASP A 13 5.45 -10.12 -10.54
CA ASP A 13 6.72 -10.79 -10.80
C ASP A 13 6.49 -12.22 -11.31
N ASP A 14 7.37 -12.68 -12.20
CA ASP A 14 7.29 -14.04 -12.75
C ASP A 14 7.44 -15.08 -11.63
N GLY A 15 6.49 -16.01 -11.55
CA GLY A 15 6.47 -17.09 -10.56
C GLY A 15 5.82 -16.74 -9.21
N ALA A 16 5.31 -15.51 -9.03
CA ALA A 16 4.51 -15.18 -7.85
C ALA A 16 3.07 -15.68 -8.01
N ASP A 17 2.72 -16.76 -7.30
CA ASP A 17 1.38 -17.36 -7.34
C ASP A 17 0.50 -17.00 -6.13
N ASP A 18 1.13 -16.47 -5.09
CA ASP A 18 0.45 -16.02 -3.88
C ASP A 18 -0.29 -14.70 -4.10
N VAL A 19 -1.48 -14.62 -3.50
CA VAL A 19 -2.36 -13.46 -3.55
C VAL A 19 -2.72 -13.06 -2.13
N LEU A 20 -2.40 -11.82 -1.78
CA LEU A 20 -2.82 -11.21 -0.52
C LEU A 20 -4.31 -10.85 -0.61
N ALA A 21 -5.14 -11.52 0.19
CA ALA A 21 -6.56 -11.22 0.31
C ALA A 21 -6.82 -10.47 1.62
N ILE A 22 -7.37 -9.26 1.50
CA ILE A 22 -7.75 -8.40 2.62
C ILE A 22 -9.28 -8.35 2.67
N ASP A 23 -9.85 -8.88 3.74
CA ASP A 23 -11.29 -8.83 3.97
C ASP A 23 -11.72 -7.42 4.41
N ARG A 24 -12.67 -6.83 3.67
CA ARG A 24 -13.14 -5.47 3.92
C ARG A 24 -14.07 -5.37 5.12
N VAL A 25 -14.61 -6.49 5.60
CA VAL A 25 -15.54 -6.58 6.74
C VAL A 25 -14.78 -6.98 8.00
N SER A 26 -14.08 -8.12 7.99
CA SER A 26 -13.34 -8.62 9.15
C SER A 26 -11.99 -7.94 9.36
N THR A 27 -11.49 -7.22 8.35
CA THR A 27 -10.13 -6.63 8.31
C THR A 27 -8.99 -7.65 8.33
N GLU A 28 -9.34 -8.94 8.21
CA GLU A 28 -8.37 -10.03 8.19
C GLU A 28 -7.55 -10.01 6.90
N VAL A 29 -6.25 -10.30 7.04
CA VAL A 29 -5.31 -10.38 5.94
C VAL A 29 -4.86 -11.84 5.83
N THR A 30 -5.06 -12.44 4.67
CA THR A 30 -4.79 -13.85 4.40
C THR A 30 -4.03 -14.03 3.10
N LEU A 31 -3.33 -15.16 2.97
CA LEU A 31 -2.72 -15.59 1.72
C LEU A 31 -3.67 -16.54 1.01
N THR A 32 -3.85 -16.33 -0.29
CA THR A 32 -4.73 -17.09 -1.18
C THR A 32 -4.04 -17.31 -2.52
N VAL A 33 -4.71 -17.95 -3.48
CA VAL A 33 -4.16 -18.18 -4.83
C VAL A 33 -4.92 -17.38 -5.89
N LYS A 34 -4.30 -17.14 -7.04
CA LYS A 34 -4.91 -16.40 -8.17
C LYS A 34 -6.29 -16.90 -8.59
N LYS A 35 -6.53 -18.21 -8.44
CA LYS A 35 -7.83 -18.84 -8.75
C LYS A 35 -8.98 -18.32 -7.89
N ASP A 36 -8.68 -17.80 -6.70
CA ASP A 36 -9.69 -17.29 -5.76
C ASP A 36 -10.13 -15.86 -6.08
N ILE A 37 -9.46 -15.18 -7.02
CA ILE A 37 -9.85 -13.84 -7.48
C ILE A 37 -11.13 -13.95 -8.32
N PRO A 38 -12.25 -13.31 -7.92
CA PRO A 38 -13.48 -13.39 -8.69
C PRO A 38 -13.35 -12.71 -10.05
N PRO A 39 -13.93 -13.25 -11.13
CA PRO A 39 -13.91 -12.62 -12.46
C PRO A 39 -14.58 -11.24 -12.51
N SER A 40 -15.47 -10.94 -11.55
CA SER A 40 -16.11 -9.63 -11.39
C SER A 40 -15.23 -8.58 -10.74
N ALA A 41 -14.04 -8.94 -10.26
CA ALA A 41 -13.16 -8.02 -9.57
C ALA A 41 -12.60 -6.97 -10.54
N VAL A 42 -12.60 -5.70 -10.10
CA VAL A 42 -12.04 -4.61 -10.88
C VAL A 42 -10.52 -4.60 -10.68
N THR A 43 -9.78 -4.84 -11.76
CA THR A 43 -8.31 -4.86 -11.77
C THR A 43 -7.76 -3.47 -12.03
N ARG A 44 -6.75 -3.07 -11.25
CA ARG A 44 -5.97 -1.85 -11.46
C ARG A 44 -4.51 -2.11 -11.06
N PRO A 45 -3.51 -1.60 -11.80
CA PRO A 45 -2.13 -1.69 -11.39
C PRO A 45 -1.88 -0.77 -10.18
N ILE A 46 -1.05 -1.24 -9.26
CA ILE A 46 -0.49 -0.45 -8.16
C ILE A 46 1.01 -0.73 -8.10
N TYR A 47 1.75 0.17 -7.47
CA TYR A 47 3.21 0.09 -7.34
C TYR A 47 3.68 -0.17 -5.91
N GLY A 48 2.75 -0.28 -4.97
CA GLY A 48 3.00 -0.59 -3.57
C GLY A 48 1.78 -0.33 -2.71
N ILE A 49 1.69 -1.04 -1.59
CA ILE A 49 0.77 -0.74 -0.50
C ILE A 49 1.53 0.12 0.50
N LEU A 50 1.05 1.33 0.77
CA LEU A 50 1.66 2.20 1.78
C LEU A 50 1.25 1.75 3.19
N GLY A 51 0.00 1.30 3.33
CA GLY A 51 -0.54 0.77 4.58
C GLY A 51 -2.03 1.02 4.72
N THR A 52 -2.53 0.91 5.94
CA THR A 52 -3.93 1.16 6.28
C THR A 52 -4.06 2.27 7.30
N ILE A 53 -5.15 3.04 7.24
CA ILE A 53 -5.48 4.07 8.22
C ILE A 53 -6.94 3.97 8.63
N ARG A 54 -7.25 4.10 9.92
CA ARG A 54 -8.62 4.12 10.45
C ARG A 54 -9.09 5.56 10.61
N LEU A 55 -10.19 5.91 9.95
CA LEU A 55 -10.89 7.18 10.08
C LEU A 55 -12.30 6.95 10.66
N VAL A 56 -13.08 8.03 10.76
CA VAL A 56 -14.45 8.01 11.31
C VAL A 56 -15.35 7.01 10.56
N ALA A 57 -15.26 6.95 9.22
CA ALA A 57 -16.06 6.01 8.42
C ALA A 57 -15.56 4.55 8.47
N GLY A 58 -14.39 4.30 9.05
CA GLY A 58 -13.74 2.99 9.09
C GLY A 58 -12.33 2.99 8.51
N THR A 59 -11.84 1.79 8.22
CA THR A 59 -10.48 1.57 7.68
C THR A 59 -10.41 1.92 6.20
N TYR A 60 -9.28 2.47 5.77
CA TYR A 60 -8.92 2.76 4.39
C TYR A 60 -7.56 2.14 4.07
N LEU A 61 -7.41 1.60 2.87
CA LEU A 61 -6.15 1.11 2.31
C LEU A 61 -5.54 2.23 1.47
N ILE A 62 -4.27 2.55 1.70
CA ILE A 62 -3.52 3.53 0.91
C ILE A 62 -2.57 2.78 -0.01
N VAL A 63 -2.69 3.03 -1.32
CA VAL A 63 -1.86 2.40 -2.36
C VAL A 63 -1.20 3.43 -3.23
N ILE A 64 0.00 3.11 -3.72
CA ILE A 64 0.74 3.93 -4.69
C ILE A 64 0.24 3.56 -6.08
N THR A 65 -0.33 4.51 -6.82
CA THR A 65 -0.90 4.28 -8.16
C THR A 65 -0.02 4.77 -9.29
N LYS A 66 0.93 5.67 -9.01
CA LYS A 66 1.99 6.05 -9.96
C LYS A 66 3.32 6.25 -9.27
N LYS A 67 4.40 5.97 -10.00
CA LYS A 67 5.78 6.21 -9.59
C LYS A 67 6.60 6.78 -10.73
N LYS A 68 7.67 7.50 -10.39
CA LYS A 68 8.67 8.01 -11.32
C LYS A 68 10.06 7.58 -10.86
N LYS A 69 10.89 7.05 -11.76
CA LYS A 69 12.30 6.78 -11.46
C LYS A 69 13.03 8.11 -11.28
N VAL A 70 13.75 8.27 -10.18
CA VAL A 70 14.49 9.51 -9.88
C VAL A 70 16.00 9.32 -9.87
N GLY A 71 16.48 8.08 -9.83
CA GLY A 71 17.90 7.77 -9.89
C GLY A 71 18.17 6.31 -9.57
N GLU A 72 19.44 6.02 -9.34
CA GLU A 72 19.93 4.72 -8.92
C GLU A 72 21.02 4.89 -7.86
N ILE A 73 21.09 3.95 -6.92
CA ILE A 73 22.14 3.83 -5.92
C ILE A 73 22.66 2.40 -5.99
N PHE A 74 23.94 2.19 -6.32
CA PHE A 74 24.53 0.85 -6.48
C PHE A 74 23.70 -0.10 -7.37
N SER A 75 23.17 0.40 -8.49
CA SER A 75 22.27 -0.33 -9.41
C SER A 75 20.86 -0.63 -8.87
N HIS A 76 20.52 -0.15 -7.68
CA HIS A 76 19.16 -0.20 -7.16
C HIS A 76 18.37 1.02 -7.64
N ALA A 77 17.26 0.78 -8.34
CA ALA A 77 16.39 1.84 -8.82
C ALA A 77 15.67 2.55 -7.67
N ILE A 78 15.78 3.87 -7.64
CA ILE A 78 15.08 4.73 -6.68
C ILE A 78 13.84 5.31 -7.36
N TRP A 79 12.68 5.09 -6.73
CA TRP A 79 11.39 5.53 -7.21
C TRP A 79 10.83 6.61 -6.29
N LYS A 80 10.17 7.59 -6.89
CA LYS A 80 9.32 8.55 -6.21
C LYS A 80 7.87 8.16 -6.46
N ALA A 81 7.08 8.00 -5.41
CA ALA A 81 5.64 7.84 -5.52
C ALA A 81 5.03 9.20 -5.90
N THR A 82 4.22 9.22 -6.97
CA THR A 82 3.65 10.48 -7.50
C THR A 82 2.15 10.59 -7.31
N ASP A 83 1.44 9.45 -7.34
CA ASP A 83 0.00 9.41 -7.15
C ASP A 83 -0.37 8.27 -6.20
N PHE A 84 -1.48 8.46 -5.48
CA PHE A 84 -1.99 7.54 -4.48
C PHE A 84 -3.50 7.42 -4.57
N ASP A 85 -4.03 6.25 -4.20
CA ASP A 85 -5.47 6.05 -3.97
C ASP A 85 -5.70 5.74 -2.49
N ILE A 86 -6.79 6.29 -1.94
CA ILE A 86 -7.29 6.01 -0.58
C ILE A 86 -8.59 5.20 -0.71
N LEU A 87 -8.52 3.89 -0.53
CA LEU A 87 -9.61 2.94 -0.80
C LEU A 87 -10.33 2.58 0.51
N SER A 88 -11.61 2.94 0.62
CA SER A 88 -12.41 2.60 1.81
C SER A 88 -12.70 1.10 1.90
N TYR A 89 -12.62 0.53 3.09
CA TYR A 89 -13.07 -0.84 3.35
C TYR A 89 -14.59 -0.91 3.27
N LYS A 90 -15.33 0.04 3.83
CA LYS A 90 -16.79 0.01 3.78
C LYS A 90 -17.32 0.51 2.43
N LYS A 91 -18.41 -0.11 1.95
CA LYS A 91 -19.11 0.32 0.73
C LYS A 91 -19.92 1.59 0.92
N THR A 92 -20.46 1.81 2.13
CA THR A 92 -21.35 2.94 2.41
C THR A 92 -20.98 3.64 3.72
N MET A 93 -21.33 4.93 3.78
CA MET A 93 -21.19 5.78 4.96
C MET A 93 -22.54 6.01 5.67
N LEU A 94 -23.57 5.19 5.37
CA LEU A 94 -24.94 5.36 5.88
C LEU A 94 -25.09 5.23 7.39
N HIS A 95 -24.09 4.65 8.05
CA HIS A 95 -24.03 4.50 9.51
C HIS A 95 -23.54 5.77 10.22
N LEU A 96 -23.12 6.79 9.47
CA LEU A 96 -22.58 8.03 10.01
C LEU A 96 -23.66 9.11 10.13
N THR A 97 -23.54 9.94 11.16
CA THR A 97 -24.28 11.20 11.25
C THR A 97 -23.71 12.24 10.27
N ASP A 98 -24.45 13.32 10.01
CA ASP A 98 -23.97 14.41 9.14
C ASP A 98 -22.66 15.03 9.64
N ILE A 99 -22.51 15.17 10.95
CA ILE A 99 -21.28 15.69 11.57
C ILE A 99 -20.12 14.72 11.33
N GLN A 100 -20.31 13.42 11.58
CA GLN A 100 -19.28 12.40 11.34
C GLN A 100 -18.88 12.30 9.87
N LEU A 101 -19.85 12.48 8.96
CA LEU A 101 -19.59 12.51 7.52
C LEU A 101 -18.71 13.72 7.16
N GLN A 102 -18.99 14.88 7.75
CA GLN A 102 -18.21 16.10 7.54
C GLN A 102 -16.80 15.95 8.10
N ASP A 103 -16.64 15.42 9.31
CA ASP A 103 -15.33 15.16 9.92
C ASP A 103 -14.51 14.18 9.07
N ASN A 104 -15.13 13.08 8.61
CA ASN A 104 -14.45 12.12 7.74
C ASN A 104 -13.95 12.76 6.44
N LYS A 105 -14.73 13.67 5.83
CA LYS A 105 -14.30 14.42 4.64
C LYS A 105 -13.09 15.30 4.93
N VAL A 106 -13.07 15.98 6.07
CA VAL A 106 -11.93 16.81 6.50
C VAL A 106 -10.69 15.94 6.67
N PHE A 107 -10.78 14.80 7.36
CA PHE A 107 -9.64 13.91 7.55
C PHE A 107 -9.11 13.32 6.23
N LEU A 108 -10.01 12.92 5.32
CA LEU A 108 -9.61 12.49 3.98
C LEU A 108 -8.89 13.60 3.21
N SER A 109 -9.34 14.85 3.35
CA SER A 109 -8.67 16.01 2.73
C SER A 109 -7.28 16.23 3.32
N MET A 110 -7.11 16.08 4.63
CA MET A 110 -5.80 16.21 5.28
C MET A 110 -4.82 15.12 4.81
N ILE A 111 -5.27 13.87 4.73
CA ILE A 111 -4.45 12.77 4.22
C ILE A 111 -4.10 12.99 2.75
N SER A 112 -5.09 13.38 1.94
CA SER A 112 -4.85 13.69 0.52
C SER A 112 -3.84 14.82 0.35
N HIS A 113 -3.88 15.83 1.22
CA HIS A 113 -2.89 16.89 1.22
C HIS A 113 -1.49 16.35 1.53
N VAL A 114 -1.32 15.57 2.61
CA VAL A 114 -0.02 14.96 2.94
C VAL A 114 0.50 14.08 1.80
N LEU A 115 -0.35 13.27 1.18
CA LEU A 115 0.03 12.42 0.05
C LEU A 115 0.36 13.22 -1.22
N SER A 116 -0.17 14.44 -1.37
CA SER A 116 0.15 15.33 -2.47
C SER A 116 1.47 16.09 -2.29
N VAL A 117 1.97 16.16 -1.04
CA VAL A 117 3.27 16.78 -0.75
C VAL A 117 4.38 15.84 -1.23
N ASP A 118 5.34 16.41 -1.93
CA ASP A 118 6.54 15.69 -2.35
C ASP A 118 7.32 15.16 -1.15
N GLY A 119 7.63 13.87 -1.14
CA GLY A 119 8.41 13.29 -0.04
C GLY A 119 8.47 11.77 0.01
N PHE A 120 7.64 11.07 -0.76
CA PHE A 120 7.58 9.60 -0.72
C PHE A 120 8.52 8.98 -1.76
N TYR A 121 9.61 8.39 -1.26
CA TYR A 121 10.60 7.67 -2.06
C TYR A 121 10.72 6.23 -1.57
N PHE A 122 10.96 5.31 -2.49
CA PHE A 122 11.11 3.89 -2.17
C PHE A 122 12.02 3.19 -3.19
N SER A 123 12.56 2.05 -2.77
CA SER A 123 13.17 1.05 -3.64
C SER A 123 12.64 -0.31 -3.22
N THR A 124 12.44 -1.21 -4.18
CA THR A 124 12.01 -2.59 -3.93
C THR A 124 13.17 -3.52 -3.62
N THR A 125 14.40 -3.04 -3.73
CA THR A 125 15.62 -3.85 -3.59
C THR A 125 16.68 -3.19 -2.70
N TYR A 126 16.42 -1.99 -2.19
CA TYR A 126 17.34 -1.24 -1.34
C TYR A 126 16.58 -0.53 -0.24
N ASP A 127 17.08 -0.62 0.99
CA ASP A 127 16.46 0.03 2.14
C ASP A 127 16.89 1.51 2.23
N LEU A 128 15.99 2.40 1.84
CA LEU A 128 16.20 3.85 1.91
C LEU A 128 15.99 4.44 3.31
N THR A 129 15.45 3.67 4.26
CA THR A 129 15.20 4.15 5.63
C THR A 129 16.48 4.19 6.47
N HIS A 130 17.55 3.56 5.98
CA HIS A 130 18.87 3.52 6.58
C HIS A 130 19.90 4.29 5.75
N THR A 131 20.82 4.97 6.45
CA THR A 131 21.99 5.55 5.79
C THR A 131 22.96 4.45 5.37
N LEU A 132 23.77 4.72 4.34
CA LEU A 132 24.79 3.76 3.89
C LEU A 132 25.74 3.33 5.01
N GLN A 133 26.15 4.28 5.87
CA GLN A 133 27.01 3.99 7.02
C GLN A 133 26.33 3.05 8.03
N ARG A 134 25.00 3.18 8.25
CA ARG A 134 24.27 2.25 9.13
C ARG A 134 24.23 0.86 8.52
N LEU A 135 23.88 0.75 7.23
CA LEU A 135 23.84 -0.53 6.50
C LEU A 135 25.22 -1.23 6.43
N ALA A 136 26.31 -0.46 6.36
CA ALA A 136 27.65 -1.03 6.39
C ALA A 136 28.05 -1.61 7.77
N ASN A 137 27.38 -1.17 8.83
CA ASN A 137 27.63 -1.59 10.21
C ASN A 137 26.61 -2.62 10.72
N THR A 138 25.68 -3.08 9.88
CA THR A 138 24.77 -4.18 10.23
C THR A 138 25.45 -5.52 9.99
N SER A 139 25.01 -6.56 10.71
CA SER A 139 25.57 -7.90 10.54
C SER A 139 25.23 -8.49 9.17
N PRO A 140 25.99 -9.48 8.67
CA PRO A 140 25.67 -10.17 7.42
C PRO A 140 24.25 -10.75 7.42
N GLU A 141 23.79 -11.27 8.56
CA GLU A 141 22.44 -11.82 8.71
C GLU A 141 21.37 -10.75 8.45
N PHE A 142 21.56 -9.54 8.96
CA PHE A 142 20.66 -8.41 8.68
C PHE A 142 20.61 -8.05 7.19
N GLN A 143 21.74 -8.19 6.48
CA GLN A 143 21.81 -7.94 5.04
C GLN A 143 21.16 -9.04 4.20
N GLU A 144 20.91 -10.22 4.76
CA GLU A 144 20.19 -11.33 4.11
C GLU A 144 18.69 -11.32 4.41
N MET A 145 18.26 -10.64 5.48
CA MET A 145 16.83 -10.47 5.82
C MET A 145 16.08 -9.72 4.72
N SER A 146 14.80 -10.06 4.53
CA SER A 146 13.94 -9.33 3.59
C SER A 146 13.76 -7.87 4.02
N LEU A 147 13.38 -6.98 3.10
CA LEU A 147 13.13 -5.57 3.43
C LEU A 147 12.00 -5.39 4.47
N LEU A 148 11.10 -6.37 4.63
CA LEU A 148 10.06 -6.35 5.66
C LEU A 148 10.62 -6.68 7.06
N GLU A 149 11.64 -7.52 7.12
CA GLU A 149 12.19 -8.04 8.37
C GLU A 149 13.35 -7.19 8.92
N ARG A 150 13.90 -6.28 8.11
CA ARG A 150 14.92 -5.29 8.51
C ARG A 150 14.33 -4.12 9.29
#